data_AF-K9RH88-F1
#
_entry.id   AF-K9RH88-F1
#
_cell.length_a   1.000
_cell.length_b   1.000
_cell.length_c   1.000
_cell.angle_alpha   90.00
_cell.angle_beta   90.00
_cell.angle_gamma   90.00
#
_symmetry.space_group_name_H-M   'P 1'
#
loop_
_entity.id
_entity.type
_entity.pdbx_description
1 polymer ?
#
loop_
_entity_poly.entity_id
_entity_poly.type
_entity_poly.pdbx_seq_one_letter_code
_entity_poly.pdbx_strand_id
1 'polypeptide(L)'
;MSQVYDEDDFYYALCSEVGIEDCKGIRLTRALQKQRPQLLLLLDEIEKMTWDGFTNQVRGQLRGLANGHDAPLRLVVAASTSLDQLFPDSNEIGMVSPFQNICLEEEIKLWDEATVRDFISYRLENNPIQFTELEITQIITSCGGYPKEIMQMCYRIYGRYMEN
;
A
#
# COMPACT_ATOMS: atom_id res chain seq x y z
N MET A 1 10.01 2.65 6.77
CA MET A 1 10.54 1.28 6.59
C MET A 1 11.20 1.16 5.22
N SER A 2 12.43 1.68 5.03
CA SER A 2 13.11 1.68 3.71
C SER A 2 14.37 0.80 3.67
N GLN A 3 14.51 -0.14 4.60
CA GLN A 3 15.70 -0.98 4.78
C GLN A 3 15.31 -2.42 5.13
N VAL A 4 14.34 -2.98 4.41
CA VAL A 4 13.99 -4.41 4.52
C VAL A 4 14.39 -5.06 3.22
N TYR A 5 15.54 -5.75 3.22
CA TYR A 5 16.14 -6.32 2.01
C TYR A 5 15.92 -7.84 1.91
N ASP A 6 15.70 -8.50 3.04
CA ASP A 6 15.51 -9.94 3.12
C ASP A 6 14.55 -10.35 4.25
N GLU A 7 14.41 -11.66 4.43
CA GLU A 7 13.58 -12.24 5.48
C GLU A 7 14.02 -11.86 6.90
N ASP A 8 15.32 -11.82 7.17
CA ASP A 8 15.87 -11.52 8.49
C ASP A 8 15.50 -10.08 8.88
N ASP A 9 15.75 -9.14 7.97
CA ASP A 9 15.34 -7.75 8.11
C ASP A 9 13.83 -7.61 8.31
N PHE A 10 13.03 -8.40 7.59
CA PHE A 10 11.57 -8.35 7.71
C PHE A 10 11.09 -8.74 9.10
N TYR A 11 11.57 -9.86 9.64
CA TYR A 11 11.18 -10.30 10.98
C TYR A 11 11.68 -9.35 12.06
N TYR A 12 12.91 -8.86 11.92
CA TYR A 12 13.48 -7.88 12.83
C TYR A 12 12.64 -6.60 12.83
N ALA A 13 12.34 -6.04 11.65
CA ALA A 13 11.51 -4.85 11.52
C ALA A 13 10.11 -5.07 12.12
N LEU A 14 9.46 -6.19 11.82
CA LEU A 14 8.14 -6.51 12.37
C LEU A 14 8.17 -6.61 13.91
N CYS A 15 9.14 -7.32 14.48
CA CYS A 15 9.26 -7.46 15.93
C CYS A 15 9.56 -6.11 16.61
N SER A 16 10.45 -5.32 16.01
CA SER A 16 10.83 -3.99 16.49
C SER A 16 9.64 -3.03 16.49
N GLU A 17 8.90 -2.94 15.40
CA GLU A 17 7.72 -2.05 15.28
C GLU A 17 6.59 -2.46 16.23
N VAL A 18 6.44 -3.76 16.50
CA VAL A 18 5.45 -4.27 17.47
C VAL A 18 5.93 -4.15 18.92
N GLY A 19 7.23 -3.97 19.16
CA GLY A 19 7.82 -3.90 20.50
C GLY A 19 7.93 -5.26 21.20
N ILE A 20 8.21 -6.33 20.45
CA ILE A 20 8.46 -7.69 20.96
C ILE A 20 9.90 -8.11 20.73
N GLU A 21 10.33 -9.15 21.47
CA GLU A 21 11.63 -9.79 21.23
C GLU A 21 11.71 -10.34 19.80
N ASP A 22 12.87 -10.18 19.17
CA ASP A 22 13.14 -10.72 17.84
C ASP A 22 12.90 -12.23 17.81
N CYS A 23 11.91 -12.64 17.01
CA CYS A 23 11.52 -14.03 16.91
C CYS A 23 10.84 -14.35 15.58
N LYS A 24 10.87 -15.65 15.23
CA LYS A 24 10.28 -16.20 14.01
C LYS A 24 9.40 -17.40 14.29
N GLY A 25 8.70 -17.87 13.25
CA GLY A 25 7.86 -19.07 13.32
C GLY A 25 6.84 -19.01 14.46
N ILE A 26 6.68 -20.11 15.20
CA ILE A 26 5.67 -20.23 16.26
C ILE A 26 5.86 -19.24 17.42
N ARG A 27 7.10 -18.80 17.69
CA ARG A 27 7.37 -17.82 18.75
C ARG A 27 6.77 -16.47 18.38
N LEU A 28 6.97 -16.05 17.13
CA LEU A 28 6.35 -14.85 16.58
C LEU A 28 4.83 -14.94 16.64
N THR A 29 4.23 -16.05 16.18
CA THR A 29 2.77 -16.23 16.25
C THR A 29 2.23 -16.06 17.67
N ARG A 30 2.88 -16.67 18.67
CA ARG A 30 2.47 -16.54 20.07
C ARG A 30 2.67 -15.14 20.63
N ALA A 31 3.76 -14.46 20.24
CA ALA A 31 4.03 -13.11 20.67
C ALA A 31 2.98 -12.13 20.12
N LEU A 32 2.64 -12.25 18.84
CA LEU A 32 1.63 -11.42 18.19
C LEU A 32 0.21 -11.71 18.71
N GLN A 33 -0.13 -12.97 18.99
CA GLN A 33 -1.44 -13.33 19.58
C GLN A 33 -1.68 -12.72 20.97
N LYS A 34 -0.61 -12.42 21.72
CA LYS A 34 -0.70 -11.76 23.02
C LYS A 34 -0.91 -10.25 22.91
N GLN A 35 -0.70 -9.67 21.72
CA GLN A 35 -0.87 -8.24 21.51
C GLN A 35 -2.35 -7.86 21.53
N ARG A 36 -2.65 -6.75 22.20
CA ARG A 36 -3.97 -6.12 22.26
C ARG A 36 -3.77 -4.61 22.16
N PRO A 37 -4.38 -3.93 21.17
CA PRO A 37 -5.36 -4.41 20.17
C PRO A 37 -4.78 -5.33 19.08
N GLN A 38 -5.65 -5.89 18.22
CA GLN A 38 -5.24 -6.62 17.01
C GLN A 38 -4.41 -5.69 16.11
N LEU A 39 -3.34 -6.21 15.53
CA LEU A 39 -2.41 -5.42 14.73
C LEU A 39 -2.85 -5.38 13.27
N LEU A 40 -2.66 -4.22 12.63
CA LEU A 40 -2.83 -4.04 11.20
C LEU A 40 -1.44 -3.91 10.57
N LEU A 41 -1.09 -4.85 9.69
CA LEU A 41 0.14 -4.82 8.92
C LEU A 41 -0.14 -4.27 7.53
N LEU A 42 0.50 -3.16 7.20
CA LEU A 42 0.47 -2.55 5.88
C LEU A 42 1.76 -2.93 5.14
N LEU A 43 1.63 -3.64 4.02
CA LEU A 43 2.75 -3.96 3.14
C LEU A 43 2.62 -3.13 1.87
N ASP A 44 3.53 -2.19 1.69
CA ASP A 44 3.65 -1.41 0.46
C ASP A 44 4.72 -2.01 -0.46
N GLU A 45 4.54 -1.89 -1.77
CA GLU A 45 5.44 -2.43 -2.80
C GLU A 45 5.76 -3.94 -2.61
N ILE A 46 4.70 -4.76 -2.45
CA ILE A 46 4.81 -6.22 -2.20
C ILE A 46 5.61 -6.98 -3.26
N GLU A 47 5.76 -6.41 -4.46
CA GLU A 47 6.58 -6.91 -5.54
C GLU A 47 8.02 -7.20 -5.09
N LYS A 48 8.55 -6.46 -4.11
CA LYS A 48 9.89 -6.73 -3.56
C LYS A 48 9.99 -8.10 -2.91
N MET A 49 8.88 -8.64 -2.41
CA MET A 49 8.80 -9.98 -1.81
C MET A 49 8.77 -11.12 -2.84
N THR A 50 8.81 -10.80 -4.14
CA THR A 50 9.00 -11.77 -5.22
C THR A 50 10.47 -12.09 -5.50
N TRP A 51 11.40 -11.27 -4.99
CA TRP A 51 12.84 -11.47 -5.17
C TRP A 51 13.39 -12.59 -4.28
N ASP A 52 14.54 -13.15 -4.66
CA ASP A 52 15.20 -14.28 -3.99
C ASP A 52 15.52 -14.05 -2.50
N GLY A 53 15.52 -12.80 -2.03
CA GLY A 53 15.67 -12.44 -0.62
C GLY A 53 14.46 -12.81 0.26
N PHE A 54 13.33 -13.20 -0.36
CA PHE A 54 12.10 -13.62 0.33
C PHE A 54 11.66 -15.00 -0.15
N THR A 55 11.69 -15.96 0.76
CA THR A 55 11.29 -17.34 0.50
C THR A 55 9.78 -17.53 0.66
N ASN A 56 9.31 -18.67 0.17
CA ASN A 56 7.94 -19.13 0.41
C ASN A 56 7.60 -19.30 1.90
N GLN A 57 8.60 -19.46 2.77
CA GLN A 57 8.37 -19.63 4.20
C GLN A 57 7.87 -18.34 4.87
N VAL A 58 8.47 -17.18 4.58
CA VAL A 58 7.96 -15.88 5.07
C VAL A 58 6.54 -15.65 4.60
N ARG A 59 6.29 -15.88 3.31
CA ARG A 59 4.96 -15.66 2.74
C ARG A 59 3.91 -16.61 3.34
N GLY A 60 4.25 -17.89 3.52
CA GLY A 60 3.41 -18.86 4.21
C GLY A 60 3.16 -18.52 5.69
N GLN A 61 4.14 -17.95 6.38
CA GLN A 61 3.95 -17.48 7.74
C GLN A 61 3.01 -16.27 7.80
N LEU A 62 3.17 -15.29 6.89
CA LEU A 62 2.26 -14.14 6.76
C LEU A 62 0.81 -14.60 6.57
N ARG A 63 0.60 -15.59 5.68
CA ARG A 63 -0.70 -16.26 5.53
C ARG A 63 -1.23 -16.79 6.86
N GLY A 64 -0.42 -17.56 7.58
CA GLY A 64 -0.82 -18.14 8.87
C GLY A 64 -1.12 -17.08 9.95
N LEU A 65 -0.47 -15.92 9.89
CA LEU A 65 -0.68 -14.82 10.83
C LEU A 65 -1.89 -13.94 10.49
N ALA A 66 -2.33 -13.93 9.24
CA ALA A 66 -3.44 -13.09 8.76
C ALA A 66 -4.74 -13.85 8.48
N ASN A 67 -4.69 -15.17 8.30
CA ASN A 67 -5.84 -15.98 7.93
C ASN A 67 -6.74 -16.31 9.14
N GLY A 68 -8.03 -16.00 9.02
CA GLY A 68 -9.06 -16.35 10.01
C GLY A 68 -9.58 -15.16 10.82
N HIS A 69 -10.67 -15.40 11.56
CA HIS A 69 -11.30 -14.36 12.39
C HIS A 69 -10.39 -13.91 13.53
N ASP A 70 -9.76 -14.87 14.23
CA ASP A 70 -8.91 -14.62 15.42
C ASP A 70 -7.41 -14.52 15.08
N ALA A 71 -7.10 -14.24 13.81
CA ALA A 71 -5.74 -14.04 13.34
C ALA A 71 -5.05 -12.92 14.14
N PRO A 72 -3.77 -13.06 14.53
CA PRO A 72 -3.09 -12.00 15.28
C PRO A 72 -2.89 -10.72 14.46
N LEU A 73 -2.86 -10.82 13.13
CA LEU A 73 -2.69 -9.70 12.21
C LEU A 73 -3.91 -9.55 11.28
N ARG A 74 -4.20 -8.31 10.89
CA ARG A 74 -4.93 -7.99 9.66
C ARG A 74 -3.93 -7.48 8.64
N LEU A 75 -4.12 -7.85 7.39
CA LEU A 75 -3.19 -7.54 6.31
C LEU A 75 -3.85 -6.60 5.31
N VAL A 76 -3.13 -5.55 4.93
CA VAL A 76 -3.43 -4.73 3.75
C VAL A 76 -2.16 -4.67 2.91
N VAL A 77 -2.32 -4.96 1.62
CA VAL A 77 -1.21 -5.02 0.68
C VAL A 77 -1.47 -4.01 -0.43
N ALA A 78 -0.48 -3.17 -0.72
CA ALA A 78 -0.46 -2.35 -1.92
C ALA A 78 0.45 -3.00 -2.96
N ALA A 79 -0.09 -3.13 -4.17
CA ALA A 79 0.60 -3.71 -5.31
C ALA A 79 0.23 -2.94 -6.57
N SER A 80 1.19 -2.79 -7.47
CA SER A 80 1.02 -2.29 -8.84
C SER A 80 0.49 -3.36 -9.81
N THR A 81 0.62 -4.63 -9.44
CA THR A 81 0.15 -5.79 -10.21
C THR A 81 -0.69 -6.70 -9.30
N SER A 82 -1.70 -7.38 -9.86
CA SER A 82 -2.50 -8.35 -9.09
C SER A 82 -1.62 -9.41 -8.43
N LEU A 83 -1.96 -9.78 -7.19
CA LEU A 83 -1.20 -10.72 -6.38
C LEU A 83 -1.12 -12.12 -7.02
N ASP A 84 -2.14 -12.51 -7.79
CA ASP A 84 -2.18 -13.79 -8.52
C ASP A 84 -1.14 -13.85 -9.65
N GLN A 85 -0.77 -12.69 -10.20
CA GLN A 85 0.29 -12.59 -11.22
C GLN A 85 1.68 -12.48 -10.58
N LEU A 86 1.78 -11.82 -9.43
CA LEU A 86 3.05 -11.63 -8.72
C LEU A 86 3.57 -12.92 -8.07
N PHE A 87 2.67 -13.81 -7.63
CA PHE A 87 3.02 -15.06 -6.96
C PHE A 87 2.46 -16.28 -7.73
N PRO A 88 2.99 -16.56 -8.94
CA PRO A 88 2.49 -17.64 -9.80
C PRO A 88 2.90 -19.04 -9.30
N ASP A 89 3.85 -19.11 -8.35
CA ASP A 89 4.25 -20.32 -7.64
C ASP A 89 3.09 -20.96 -6.86
N SER A 90 1.96 -20.25 -6.73
CA SER A 90 0.66 -20.77 -6.34
C SER A 90 0.08 -21.86 -7.24
N ASN A 91 0.59 -22.01 -8.45
CA ASN A 91 0.05 -22.92 -9.46
C ASN A 91 0.88 -24.20 -9.63
N GLU A 92 1.99 -24.33 -8.89
CA GLU A 92 2.71 -25.60 -8.79
C GLU A 92 1.92 -26.56 -7.88
N ILE A 93 1.79 -27.82 -8.31
CA ILE A 93 0.95 -28.84 -7.66
C ILE A 93 1.35 -28.97 -6.17
N GLY A 94 0.49 -28.48 -5.28
CA GLY A 94 0.66 -28.57 -3.82
C GLY A 94 1.07 -27.27 -3.11
N MET A 95 1.32 -26.19 -3.85
CA MET A 95 1.59 -24.86 -3.30
C MET A 95 0.29 -24.03 -3.34
N VAL A 96 -0.07 -23.35 -2.24
CA VAL A 96 -1.20 -22.39 -2.20
C VAL A 96 -0.60 -21.01 -2.12
N SER A 97 -1.04 -20.04 -2.95
CA SER A 97 -0.44 -18.70 -2.87
C SER A 97 -0.61 -18.14 -1.46
N PRO A 98 0.43 -17.50 -0.92
CA PRO A 98 0.39 -16.92 0.40
C PRO A 98 -0.68 -15.84 0.54
N PHE A 99 -1.15 -15.24 -0.56
CA PHE A 99 -2.17 -14.19 -0.53
C PHE A 99 -3.53 -14.62 -1.13
N GLN A 100 -3.58 -15.79 -1.77
CA GLN A 100 -4.78 -16.33 -2.41
C GLN A 100 -5.94 -16.46 -1.41
N ASN A 101 -7.06 -15.79 -1.68
CA ASN A 101 -8.26 -15.77 -0.83
C ASN A 101 -8.04 -15.21 0.60
N ILE A 102 -6.96 -14.49 0.86
CA ILE A 102 -6.76 -13.78 2.15
C ILE A 102 -7.07 -12.30 1.99
N CYS A 103 -6.63 -11.71 0.89
CA CYS A 103 -6.87 -10.30 0.58
C CYS A 103 -8.09 -10.18 -0.33
N LEU A 104 -8.96 -9.22 -0.02
CA LEU A 104 -9.96 -8.73 -0.96
C LEU A 104 -9.24 -7.73 -1.87
N GLU A 105 -9.16 -8.02 -3.17
CA GLU A 105 -8.53 -7.12 -4.14
C GLU A 105 -9.46 -5.96 -4.45
N GLU A 106 -8.95 -4.73 -4.33
CA GLU A 106 -9.64 -3.51 -4.70
C GLU A 106 -8.76 -2.73 -5.69
N GLU A 107 -9.27 -2.55 -6.90
CA GLU A 107 -8.60 -1.79 -7.94
C GLU A 107 -8.76 -0.28 -7.67
N ILE A 108 -7.66 0.39 -7.34
CA ILE A 108 -7.65 1.84 -7.20
C ILE A 108 -7.58 2.47 -8.58
N LYS A 109 -8.71 3.03 -9.02
CA LYS A 109 -8.80 3.71 -10.31
C LYS A 109 -8.16 5.09 -10.28
N LEU A 110 -7.73 5.54 -11.45
CA LEU A 110 -7.35 6.93 -11.68
C LEU A 110 -8.55 7.85 -11.41
N TRP A 111 -8.25 9.08 -11.00
CA TRP A 111 -9.30 10.07 -10.75
C TRP A 111 -9.97 10.47 -12.06
N ASP A 112 -11.30 10.42 -12.06
CA ASP A 112 -12.09 10.96 -13.15
C ASP A 112 -12.16 12.49 -13.08
N GLU A 113 -12.65 13.10 -14.15
CA GLU A 113 -12.75 14.57 -14.25
C GLU A 113 -13.51 15.17 -13.07
N ALA A 114 -14.61 14.55 -12.63
CA ALA A 114 -15.41 15.02 -11.51
C ALA A 114 -14.59 15.05 -10.22
N THR A 115 -13.88 13.96 -9.92
CA THR A 115 -13.01 13.86 -8.75
C THR A 115 -11.89 14.90 -8.78
N VAL A 116 -11.29 15.16 -9.95
CA VAL A 116 -10.26 16.21 -10.08
C VAL A 116 -10.83 17.60 -9.80
N ARG A 117 -12.01 17.92 -10.35
CA ARG A 117 -12.69 19.20 -10.14
C ARG A 117 -13.08 19.41 -8.69
N ASP A 118 -13.65 18.38 -8.06
CA ASP A 118 -14.03 18.39 -6.65
C ASP A 118 -12.80 18.57 -5.76
N PHE A 119 -11.70 17.88 -6.07
CA PHE A 119 -10.44 18.03 -5.36
C PHE A 119 -9.91 19.46 -5.43
N ILE A 120 -9.84 20.06 -6.63
CA ILE A 120 -9.35 21.44 -6.80
C ILE A 120 -10.26 22.42 -6.06
N SER A 121 -11.56 22.29 -6.23
CA SER A 121 -12.56 23.17 -5.61
C SER A 121 -12.47 23.09 -4.08
N TYR A 122 -12.42 21.88 -3.52
CA TYR A 122 -12.27 21.65 -2.09
C TYR A 122 -10.97 22.25 -1.53
N ARG A 123 -9.86 22.14 -2.26
CA ARG A 123 -8.55 22.68 -1.82
C ARG A 123 -8.49 24.21 -1.91
N LEU A 124 -9.24 24.84 -2.82
CA LEU A 124 -9.26 26.28 -3.03
C LEU A 124 -10.45 26.98 -2.37
N GLU A 125 -11.42 26.27 -1.81
CA GLU A 125 -12.67 26.83 -1.26
C GLU A 125 -12.46 28.03 -0.32
N ASN A 126 -11.42 27.95 0.53
CA ASN A 126 -11.07 29.01 1.50
C ASN A 126 -9.83 29.82 1.09
N ASN A 127 -9.44 29.77 -0.19
CA ASN A 127 -8.29 30.48 -0.71
C ASN A 127 -8.73 31.71 -1.54
N PRO A 128 -8.06 32.87 -1.40
CA PRO A 128 -8.32 34.01 -2.28
C PRO A 128 -7.97 33.73 -3.75
N ILE A 129 -7.08 32.77 -4.00
CA ILE A 129 -6.71 32.33 -5.34
C ILE A 129 -7.69 31.26 -5.79
N GLN A 130 -8.31 31.50 -6.95
CA GLN A 130 -9.18 30.56 -7.63
C GLN A 130 -8.60 30.27 -9.02
N PHE A 131 -8.59 29.00 -9.41
CA PHE A 131 -8.18 28.63 -10.76
C PHE A 131 -9.32 28.91 -11.74
N THR A 132 -8.94 29.31 -12.94
CA THR A 132 -9.87 29.48 -14.06
C THR A 132 -10.28 28.12 -14.63
N GLU A 133 -11.44 28.06 -15.29
CA GLU A 133 -11.89 26.84 -15.98
C GLU A 133 -10.88 26.35 -17.03
N LEU A 134 -10.14 27.27 -17.65
CA LEU A 134 -9.09 26.91 -18.60
C LEU A 134 -7.94 26.17 -17.91
N GLU A 135 -7.51 26.66 -16.74
CA GLU A 135 -6.45 26.02 -15.94
C GLU A 135 -6.89 24.65 -15.42
N ILE A 136 -8.12 24.53 -14.94
CA ILE A 136 -8.68 23.25 -14.49
C ILE A 136 -8.76 22.24 -15.64
N THR A 137 -9.24 22.68 -16.82
CA THR A 137 -9.31 21.82 -18.01
C THR A 137 -7.91 21.38 -18.48
N GLN A 138 -6.90 22.25 -18.37
CA GLN A 138 -5.52 21.89 -18.66
C GLN A 138 -4.99 20.84 -17.67
N ILE A 139 -5.35 20.92 -16.39
CA ILE A 139 -5.01 19.91 -15.38
C ILE A 139 -5.60 18.55 -15.74
N ILE A 140 -6.89 18.49 -16.01
CA ILE A 140 -7.59 17.24 -16.33
C ILE A 140 -7.00 16.57 -17.57
N THR A 141 -6.77 17.34 -18.63
CA THR A 141 -6.30 16.80 -19.92
C THR A 141 -4.83 16.38 -19.90
N SER A 142 -3.98 17.02 -19.10
CA SER A 142 -2.54 16.74 -19.09
C SER A 142 -2.13 15.64 -18.11
N CYS A 143 -2.84 15.47 -17.00
CA CYS A 143 -2.42 14.57 -15.91
C CYS A 143 -3.06 13.17 -15.96
N GLY A 144 -3.97 12.91 -16.91
CA GLY A 144 -4.56 11.59 -17.13
C GLY A 144 -5.28 10.97 -15.92
N GLY A 145 -5.62 11.75 -14.88
CA GLY A 145 -6.21 11.26 -13.64
C GLY A 145 -5.21 10.80 -12.57
N TYR A 146 -3.90 10.95 -12.77
CA TYR A 146 -2.90 10.60 -11.76
C TYR A 146 -2.84 11.65 -10.63
N PRO A 147 -3.19 11.31 -9.37
CA PRO A 147 -3.30 12.28 -8.28
C PRO A 147 -2.01 13.06 -8.04
N LYS A 148 -0.86 12.39 -8.12
CA LYS A 148 0.46 13.02 -7.95
C LYS A 148 0.73 14.09 -9.00
N GLU A 149 0.41 13.82 -10.27
CA GLU A 149 0.62 14.76 -11.37
C GLU A 149 -0.33 15.95 -11.26
N ILE A 150 -1.60 15.68 -10.93
CA ILE A 150 -2.62 16.70 -10.66
C ILE A 150 -2.12 17.65 -9.58
N MET A 151 -1.69 17.12 -8.43
CA MET A 151 -1.18 17.93 -7.31
C MET A 151 0.04 18.77 -7.70
N GLN A 152 0.98 18.18 -8.44
CA GLN A 152 2.17 18.90 -8.92
C GLN A 152 1.79 20.06 -9.86
N MET A 153 0.82 19.85 -10.74
CA MET A 153 0.41 20.90 -11.65
C MET A 153 -0.41 21.99 -10.96
N CYS A 154 -1.31 21.63 -10.04
CA CYS A 154 -1.99 22.58 -9.17
C CYS A 154 -0.98 23.45 -8.40
N TYR A 155 0.06 22.84 -7.83
CA TYR A 155 1.12 23.58 -7.13
C TYR A 155 1.84 24.58 -8.05
N ARG A 156 2.19 24.18 -9.28
CA ARG A 156 2.83 25.08 -10.27
C ARG A 156 1.93 26.25 -10.65
N ILE A 157 0.64 26.01 -10.88
CA ILE A 157 -0.32 27.07 -11.21
C ILE A 157 -0.47 28.01 -10.01
N TYR A 158 -0.67 27.47 -8.81
CA TYR A 158 -0.76 28.26 -7.58
C TYR A 158 0.47 29.14 -7.37
N GLY A 159 1.67 28.63 -7.62
CA GLY A 159 2.92 29.41 -7.54
C GLY A 159 2.91 30.65 -8.44
N ARG A 160 2.35 30.57 -9.65
CA ARG A 160 2.24 31.71 -10.57
C ARG A 160 1.30 32.81 -10.03
N TYR A 161 0.30 32.45 -9.23
CA TYR A 161 -0.57 33.43 -8.58
C TYR A 161 0.11 34.11 -7.38
N MET A 162 1.10 33.46 -6.76
CA MET A 162 1.85 34.00 -5.62
C MET A 162 3.03 34.88 -6.04
N GLU A 163 3.53 34.72 -7.28
CA GLU A 163 4.62 35.51 -7.87
C GLU A 163 4.13 36.82 -8.50
N ASN A 164 2.82 36.99 -8.66
CA ASN A 164 2.14 38.20 -9.19
C ASN A 164 1.49 39.00 -8.05
#